data_AF-A0A958U3R9-F1
#
_entry.id   AF-A0A958U3R9-F1
#
_cell.length_a   1.000
_cell.length_b   1.000
_cell.length_c   1.000
_cell.angle_alpha   90.00
_cell.angle_beta   90.00
_cell.angle_gamma   90.00
#
_symmetry.space_group_name_H-M   'P 1'
#
loop_
_entity.id
_entity.type
_entity.pdbx_description
1 polymer ?
#
loop_
_entity_poly.entity_id
_entity_poly.type
_entity_poly.pdbx_seq_one_letter_code
_entity_poly.pdbx_strand_id
1 'polypeptide(L)'
;MKPETLFYIIIAILVISFVIDQILDFLNAKHFNDPLPAELQDVFDEEEYKKSQRYKKERYKFGILTATISLIATLLFFFFDGFAYVDILARSVSSNEIIIALVFFGTIMIASDILSTPFSYYSTFVIEEKYGFNKTTRKTFFLDKLKGWAMGAVIGGILLSAIIWFYQSTGKNFWLYAWGIITVFTILMNLFYARLIVPLFNKQTPLEEGSLRSQIETYALKVGFTLDKIFVIDGSKRSTKANAYFSGFGSEKRVTLYDTLIKDLNE
;
A
#
# COMPACT_ATOMS: atom_id res chain seq x y z
N MET A 1 25.53 13.91 21.64
CA MET A 1 24.11 14.24 21.91
C MET A 1 23.62 13.29 23.00
N LYS A 2 22.89 13.78 24.00
CA LYS A 2 22.37 12.89 25.06
C LYS A 2 21.22 12.03 24.49
N PRO A 3 21.05 10.76 24.90
CA PRO A 3 19.97 9.90 24.41
C PRO A 3 18.58 10.53 24.56
N GLU A 4 18.35 11.25 25.66
CA GLU A 4 17.09 11.96 25.92
C GLU A 4 16.85 13.07 24.90
N THR A 5 17.91 13.77 24.49
CA THR A 5 17.82 14.79 23.44
C THR A 5 17.43 14.16 22.10
N LEU A 6 18.02 13.00 21.75
CA LEU A 6 17.65 12.28 20.53
C LEU A 6 16.18 11.84 20.56
N PHE A 7 15.72 11.31 21.70
CA PHE A 7 14.34 10.91 21.89
C PHE A 7 13.38 12.08 21.64
N TYR A 8 13.59 13.23 22.30
CA TYR A 8 12.72 14.39 22.09
C TYR A 8 12.79 14.97 20.69
N ILE A 9 13.93 14.87 20.00
CA ILE A 9 14.03 15.24 18.58
C ILE A 9 13.14 14.33 17.73
N ILE A 10 13.17 13.02 17.94
CA ILE A 10 12.31 12.07 17.21
C ILE A 10 10.83 12.38 17.45
N ILE A 11 10.44 12.60 18.71
CA ILE A 11 9.06 12.97 19.06
C ILE A 11 8.67 14.29 18.39
N ALA A 12 9.52 15.30 18.41
CA ALA A 12 9.26 16.59 17.76
C ALA A 12 9.07 16.42 16.25
N ILE A 13 9.91 15.62 15.58
CA ILE A 13 9.77 15.33 14.14
C ILE A 13 8.41 14.69 13.84
N LEU A 14 8.00 13.68 14.62
CA LEU A 14 6.72 13.00 14.43
C LEU A 14 5.54 13.97 14.58
N VAL A 15 5.55 14.80 15.62
CA VAL A 15 4.48 15.77 15.88
C VAL A 15 4.45 16.86 14.82
N ILE A 16 5.59 17.42 14.43
CA ILE A 16 5.68 18.45 13.39
C ILE A 16 5.21 17.90 12.05
N SER A 17 5.64 16.70 11.66
CA SER A 17 5.19 16.05 10.43
C SER A 17 3.67 15.90 10.42
N PHE A 18 3.09 15.37 11.50
CA PHE A 18 1.65 15.24 11.64
C PHE A 18 0.93 16.60 11.50
N VAL A 19 1.41 17.64 12.18
CA VAL A 19 0.81 18.98 12.11
C VAL A 19 0.85 19.53 10.67
N ILE A 20 1.98 19.38 9.98
CA ILE A 20 2.11 19.81 8.58
C ILE A 20 1.12 19.06 7.69
N ASP A 21 1.03 17.74 7.81
CA ASP A 21 0.10 16.92 7.03
C ASP A 21 -1.36 17.34 7.29
N GLN A 22 -1.74 17.56 8.56
CA GLN A 22 -3.09 18.02 8.90
C GLN A 22 -3.39 19.43 8.38
N ILE A 23 -2.40 20.33 8.32
CA ILE A 23 -2.58 21.65 7.71
C ILE A 23 -2.84 21.51 6.21
N LEU A 24 -2.07 20.68 5.50
CA LEU A 24 -2.25 20.44 4.06
C LEU A 24 -3.64 19.84 3.76
N ASP A 25 -4.04 18.83 4.53
CA ASP A 25 -5.36 18.21 4.40
C ASP A 25 -6.49 19.21 4.67
N PHE A 26 -6.33 20.08 5.69
CA PHE A 26 -7.29 21.12 6.00
C PHE A 26 -7.40 22.16 4.89
N LEU A 27 -6.27 22.62 4.33
CA LEU A 27 -6.26 23.55 3.21
C LEU A 27 -6.98 22.97 2.00
N ASN A 28 -6.77 21.68 1.70
CA ASN A 28 -7.50 20.98 0.65
C ASN A 28 -9.00 20.88 0.96
N ALA A 29 -9.36 20.52 2.21
CA ALA A 29 -10.74 20.34 2.63
C ALA A 29 -11.59 21.62 2.55
N LYS A 30 -10.99 22.81 2.65
CA LYS A 30 -11.68 24.09 2.44
C LYS A 30 -12.36 24.19 1.07
N HIS A 31 -11.75 23.58 0.06
CA HIS A 31 -12.20 23.63 -1.33
C HIS A 31 -13.20 22.52 -1.69
N PHE A 32 -13.58 21.63 -0.76
CA PHE A 32 -14.51 20.53 -1.06
C PHE A 32 -15.95 20.97 -1.30
N ASN A 33 -16.29 22.23 -1.02
CA ASN A 33 -17.61 22.81 -1.29
C ASN A 33 -17.63 23.69 -2.54
N ASP A 34 -16.51 23.82 -3.24
CA ASP A 34 -16.41 24.72 -4.37
C ASP A 34 -17.45 24.31 -5.43
N PRO A 35 -18.19 25.26 -6.01
CA PRO A 35 -19.15 24.96 -7.05
C PRO A 35 -18.44 24.42 -8.29
N LEU A 36 -19.16 23.66 -9.11
CA LEU A 36 -18.64 23.20 -10.39
C LEU A 36 -18.30 24.42 -11.27
N PRO A 37 -17.06 24.55 -11.77
CA PRO A 37 -16.70 25.61 -12.70
C PRO A 37 -17.59 25.58 -13.94
N ALA A 38 -17.90 26.75 -14.50
CA ALA A 38 -18.80 26.87 -15.65
C ALA A 38 -18.28 26.07 -16.86
N GLU A 39 -16.97 25.99 -17.01
CA GLU A 39 -16.26 25.29 -18.07
C GLU A 39 -16.34 23.75 -17.97
N LEU A 40 -16.88 23.22 -16.87
CA LEU A 40 -16.96 21.77 -16.60
C LEU A 40 -18.41 21.26 -16.47
N GLN A 41 -19.40 22.13 -16.70
CA GLN A 41 -20.83 21.79 -16.57
C GLN A 41 -21.30 20.80 -17.63
N ASP A 42 -20.63 20.74 -18.78
CA ASP A 42 -20.90 19.80 -19.87
C ASP A 42 -20.25 18.42 -19.65
N VAL A 43 -19.27 18.32 -18.73
CA VAL A 43 -18.53 17.09 -18.44
C VAL A 43 -19.07 16.37 -17.20
N PHE A 44 -19.45 17.12 -16.16
CA PHE A 44 -19.86 16.54 -14.87
C PHE A 44 -21.35 16.68 -14.62
N ASP A 45 -21.97 15.56 -14.25
CA ASP A 45 -23.29 15.56 -13.62
C ASP A 45 -23.22 16.21 -12.23
N GLU A 46 -24.15 17.13 -11.95
CA GLU A 46 -24.15 17.92 -10.72
C GLU A 46 -24.36 17.05 -9.47
N GLU A 47 -25.20 16.01 -9.56
CA GLU A 47 -25.51 15.14 -8.42
C GLU A 47 -24.36 14.19 -8.11
N GLU A 48 -23.72 13.62 -9.13
CA GLU A 48 -22.49 12.83 -8.96
C GLU A 48 -21.32 13.72 -8.47
N TYR A 49 -21.23 14.98 -8.90
CA TYR A 49 -20.25 15.92 -8.36
C TYR A 49 -20.47 16.17 -6.86
N LYS A 50 -21.70 16.49 -6.43
CA LYS A 50 -22.04 16.64 -5.01
C LYS A 50 -21.79 15.36 -4.21
N LYS A 51 -22.07 14.18 -4.78
CA LYS A 51 -21.77 12.89 -4.17
C LYS A 51 -20.27 12.69 -3.98
N SER A 52 -19.45 13.07 -4.95
CA SER A 52 -17.98 13.06 -4.83
C SER A 52 -17.48 13.98 -3.71
N GLN A 53 -18.09 15.15 -3.54
CA GLN A 53 -17.76 16.07 -2.45
C GLN A 53 -18.11 15.49 -1.08
N ARG A 54 -19.29 14.85 -0.94
CA ARG A 54 -19.68 14.14 0.29
C ARG A 54 -18.69 13.03 0.63
N TYR A 55 -18.31 12.23 -0.36
CA TYR A 55 -17.30 11.18 -0.22
C TYR A 55 -15.95 11.72 0.27
N LYS A 56 -15.43 12.79 -0.37
CA LYS A 56 -14.19 13.44 0.04
C LYS A 56 -14.23 13.95 1.48
N LYS A 57 -15.32 14.60 1.89
CA LYS A 57 -15.48 15.10 3.27
C LYS A 57 -15.50 13.97 4.30
N GLU A 58 -16.18 12.88 4.01
CA GLU A 58 -16.26 11.73 4.91
C GLU A 58 -14.91 11.02 5.04
N ARG A 59 -14.21 10.84 3.91
CA ARG A 59 -12.83 10.35 3.88
C ARG A 59 -11.86 11.24 4.65
N TYR A 60 -11.96 12.56 4.51
CA TYR A 60 -11.15 13.52 5.25
C TYR A 60 -11.37 13.45 6.76
N LYS A 61 -12.64 13.50 7.21
CA LYS A 61 -12.97 13.39 8.64
C LYS A 61 -12.45 12.07 9.24
N PHE A 62 -12.64 10.98 8.51
CA PHE A 62 -12.13 9.67 8.92
C PHE A 62 -10.59 9.65 8.93
N GLY A 63 -9.94 10.24 7.93
CA GLY A 63 -8.50 10.40 7.82
C GLY A 63 -7.89 11.08 9.05
N ILE A 64 -8.42 12.25 9.43
CA ILE A 64 -7.99 12.98 10.64
C ILE A 64 -8.08 12.09 11.88
N LEU A 65 -9.22 11.41 12.08
CA LEU A 65 -9.43 10.54 13.23
C LEU A 65 -8.38 9.42 13.27
N THR A 66 -8.20 8.73 12.15
CA THR A 66 -7.23 7.63 12.05
C THR A 66 -5.80 8.10 12.28
N ALA A 67 -5.40 9.21 11.65
CA ALA A 67 -4.06 9.77 11.80
C ALA A 67 -3.80 10.21 13.24
N THR A 68 -4.79 10.82 13.90
CA THR A 68 -4.69 11.25 15.30
C THR A 68 -4.52 10.05 16.23
N ILE A 69 -5.34 9.00 16.07
CA ILE A 69 -5.23 7.79 16.89
C ILE A 69 -3.89 7.09 16.63
N SER A 70 -3.45 7.01 15.38
CA SER A 70 -2.13 6.44 15.02
C SER A 70 -0.99 7.21 15.67
N LEU A 71 -1.00 8.55 15.60
CA LEU A 71 0.01 9.37 16.29
C LEU A 71 0.00 9.11 17.79
N ILE A 72 -1.18 9.15 18.44
CA ILE A 72 -1.29 8.90 19.88
C ILE A 72 -0.75 7.51 20.22
N ALA A 73 -1.14 6.48 19.48
CA ALA A 73 -0.65 5.12 19.72
C ALA A 73 0.88 5.01 19.56
N THR A 74 1.45 5.65 18.52
CA THR A 74 2.90 5.72 18.33
C THR A 74 3.58 6.46 19.49
N LEU A 75 3.07 7.62 19.91
CA LEU A 75 3.62 8.37 21.03
C LEU A 75 3.56 7.56 22.33
N LEU A 76 2.43 6.93 22.65
CA LEU A 76 2.32 6.05 23.81
C LEU A 76 3.31 4.88 23.72
N PHE A 77 3.49 4.29 22.54
CA PHE A 77 4.48 3.23 22.34
C PHE A 77 5.92 3.70 22.58
N PHE A 78 6.26 4.95 22.21
CA PHE A 78 7.55 5.54 22.54
C PHE A 78 7.69 5.88 24.04
N PHE A 79 6.68 6.52 24.64
CA PHE A 79 6.74 6.98 26.03
C PHE A 79 6.64 5.85 27.07
N PHE A 80 6.04 4.72 26.70
CA PHE A 80 5.98 3.53 27.54
C PHE A 80 7.01 2.46 27.14
N ASP A 81 8.14 2.87 26.57
CA ASP A 81 9.27 1.97 26.24
C ASP A 81 8.85 0.72 25.44
N GLY A 82 7.86 0.86 24.56
CA GLY A 82 7.25 -0.25 23.83
C GLY A 82 8.28 -1.07 23.03
N PHE A 83 9.28 -0.41 22.45
CA PHE A 83 10.40 -1.10 21.79
C PHE A 83 11.22 -1.95 22.77
N ALA A 84 11.48 -1.46 23.99
CA ALA A 84 12.21 -2.24 24.99
C ALA A 84 11.40 -3.46 25.43
N TYR A 85 10.09 -3.32 25.63
CA TYR A 85 9.22 -4.45 25.95
C TYR A 85 9.23 -5.53 24.86
N VAL A 86 9.16 -5.13 23.58
CA VAL A 86 9.21 -6.07 22.46
C VAL A 86 10.60 -6.71 22.33
N ASP A 87 11.69 -5.98 22.57
CA ASP A 87 13.06 -6.53 22.57
C ASP A 87 13.25 -7.58 23.67
N ILE A 88 12.78 -7.30 24.90
CA ILE A 88 12.80 -8.28 26.01
C ILE A 88 12.03 -9.54 25.63
N LEU A 89 10.84 -9.39 25.04
CA LEU A 89 10.05 -10.52 24.56
C LEU A 89 10.81 -11.33 23.49
N ALA A 90 11.39 -10.65 22.50
CA ALA A 90 12.12 -11.32 21.42
C ALA A 90 13.36 -12.08 21.95
N ARG A 91 14.11 -11.49 22.89
CA ARG A 91 15.27 -12.13 23.54
C ARG A 91 14.88 -13.27 24.46
N SER A 92 13.65 -13.30 24.98
CA SER A 92 13.15 -14.44 25.75
C SER A 92 12.91 -15.70 24.88
N VAL A 93 12.74 -15.52 23.56
CA VAL A 93 12.49 -16.62 22.62
C VAL A 93 13.77 -17.27 22.13
N SER A 94 14.84 -16.50 21.90
CA SER A 94 16.10 -17.01 21.37
C SER A 94 17.28 -16.11 21.72
N SER A 95 18.48 -16.69 21.75
CA SER A 95 19.76 -15.95 21.79
C SER A 95 20.34 -15.67 20.40
N ASN A 96 19.72 -16.20 19.33
CA ASN A 96 20.15 -15.94 17.97
C ASN A 96 19.61 -14.58 17.49
N GLU A 97 20.49 -13.63 17.18
CA GLU A 97 20.13 -12.27 16.76
C GLU A 97 19.20 -12.22 15.53
N ILE A 98 19.29 -13.18 14.60
CA ILE A 98 18.38 -13.25 13.46
C ILE A 98 16.96 -13.57 13.94
N ILE A 99 16.81 -14.57 14.83
CA ILE A 99 15.51 -14.95 15.38
C ILE A 99 14.94 -13.82 16.24
N ILE A 100 15.78 -13.17 17.06
CA ILE A 100 15.40 -12.00 17.86
C ILE A 100 14.83 -10.91 16.94
N ALA A 101 15.55 -10.54 15.87
CA ALA A 101 15.09 -9.52 14.94
C ALA A 101 13.77 -9.92 14.25
N LEU A 102 13.64 -11.17 13.81
CA LEU A 102 12.40 -11.67 13.18
C LEU A 102 11.20 -11.59 14.14
N VAL A 103 11.37 -12.00 15.40
CA VAL A 103 10.32 -11.92 16.41
C VAL A 103 10.01 -10.47 16.75
N PHE A 104 11.02 -9.62 16.91
CA PHE A 104 10.86 -8.20 17.22
C PHE A 104 10.04 -7.47 16.15
N PHE A 105 10.49 -7.52 14.89
CA PHE A 105 9.81 -6.86 13.79
C PHE A 105 8.47 -7.53 13.45
N GLY A 106 8.37 -8.86 13.57
CA GLY A 106 7.13 -9.60 13.39
C GLY A 106 6.06 -9.19 14.39
N THR A 107 6.40 -9.08 15.68
CA THR A 107 5.49 -8.63 16.74
C THR A 107 5.01 -7.21 16.49
N ILE A 108 5.92 -6.27 16.16
CA ILE A 108 5.54 -4.88 15.85
C ILE A 108 4.61 -4.83 14.63
N MET A 109 4.93 -5.56 13.56
CA MET A 109 4.13 -5.59 12.34
C MET A 109 2.72 -6.13 12.59
N ILE A 110 2.60 -7.25 13.31
CA ILE A 110 1.30 -7.85 13.64
C ILE A 110 0.50 -6.94 14.58
N ALA A 111 1.12 -6.39 15.62
CA ALA A 111 0.46 -5.46 16.53
C ALA A 111 -0.05 -4.21 15.79
N SER A 112 0.75 -3.66 14.88
CA SER A 112 0.38 -2.52 14.04
C SER A 112 -0.78 -2.86 13.09
N ASP A 113 -0.79 -4.05 12.49
CA ASP A 113 -1.91 -4.48 11.63
C ASP A 113 -3.19 -4.68 12.44
N ILE A 114 -3.11 -5.27 13.64
CA ILE A 114 -4.26 -5.44 14.54
C ILE A 114 -4.83 -4.08 14.93
N LEU A 115 -3.98 -3.13 15.33
CA LEU A 115 -4.41 -1.79 15.71
C LEU A 115 -5.08 -1.03 14.55
N SER A 116 -4.57 -1.20 13.32
CA SER A 116 -5.12 -0.54 12.14
C SER A 116 -6.33 -1.25 11.52
N THR A 117 -6.56 -2.52 11.86
CA THR A 117 -7.63 -3.35 11.28
C THR A 117 -9.03 -2.78 11.49
N PRO A 118 -9.44 -2.28 12.69
CA PRO A 118 -10.75 -1.65 12.87
C PRO A 118 -10.99 -0.48 11.91
N PHE A 119 -9.97 0.35 11.67
CA PHE A 119 -10.06 1.48 10.74
C PHE A 119 -10.15 1.03 9.29
N SER A 120 -9.32 0.07 8.88
CA SER A 120 -9.37 -0.53 7.55
C SER A 120 -10.73 -1.19 7.27
N TYR A 121 -11.28 -1.86 8.28
CA TYR A 121 -12.60 -2.47 8.22
C TYR A 121 -13.70 -1.42 8.06
N TYR A 122 -13.70 -0.37 8.89
CA TYR A 122 -14.68 0.72 8.79
C TYR A 122 -14.60 1.44 7.43
N SER A 123 -13.39 1.74 6.97
CA SER A 123 -13.15 2.30 5.64
C SER A 123 -13.79 1.44 4.55
N THR A 124 -13.61 0.12 4.59
CA THR A 124 -14.05 -0.80 3.54
C THR A 124 -15.55 -1.10 3.61
N PHE A 125 -16.06 -1.47 4.78
CA PHE A 125 -17.42 -1.99 4.94
C PHE A 125 -18.45 -0.93 5.38
N VAL A 126 -18.02 0.29 5.69
CA VAL A 126 -18.92 1.40 6.02
C VAL A 126 -18.77 2.53 5.00
N ILE A 127 -17.57 3.09 4.86
CA ILE A 127 -17.38 4.24 3.96
C ILE A 127 -17.48 3.78 2.50
N GLU A 128 -16.63 2.86 2.03
CA GLU A 128 -16.67 2.43 0.62
C GLU A 128 -18.01 1.77 0.25
N GLU A 129 -18.63 1.02 1.18
CA GLU A 129 -19.96 0.43 0.98
C GLU A 129 -21.04 1.51 0.79
N LYS A 130 -21.06 2.56 1.63
CA LYS A 130 -22.01 3.68 1.54
C LYS A 130 -22.00 4.39 0.19
N TYR A 131 -20.85 4.46 -0.46
CA TYR A 131 -20.70 5.08 -1.79
C TYR A 131 -20.75 4.07 -2.94
N GLY A 132 -21.05 2.79 -2.66
CA GLY A 132 -21.19 1.74 -3.66
C GLY A 132 -19.88 1.23 -4.25
N PHE A 133 -18.73 1.62 -3.68
CA PHE A 133 -17.41 1.23 -4.15
C PHE A 133 -16.97 -0.14 -3.65
N ASN A 134 -17.45 -0.62 -2.50
CA ASN A 134 -17.00 -1.89 -1.96
C ASN A 134 -17.64 -3.07 -2.70
N LYS A 135 -16.80 -4.05 -3.07
CA LYS A 135 -17.22 -5.38 -3.54
C LYS A 135 -16.52 -6.51 -2.76
N THR A 136 -15.65 -6.15 -1.83
CA THR A 136 -14.89 -7.09 -1.01
C THR A 136 -15.82 -7.74 0.01
N THR A 137 -15.76 -9.08 0.14
CA THR A 137 -16.44 -9.80 1.22
C THR A 137 -15.58 -9.85 2.48
N ARG A 138 -16.20 -9.96 3.66
CA ARG A 138 -15.49 -10.10 4.95
C ARG A 138 -14.48 -11.26 4.94
N LYS A 139 -14.86 -12.39 4.33
CA LYS A 139 -13.97 -13.54 4.15
C LYS A 139 -12.72 -13.14 3.37
N THR A 140 -12.88 -12.44 2.25
CA THR A 140 -11.74 -12.06 1.41
C THR A 140 -10.85 -11.04 2.11
N PHE A 141 -11.44 -10.07 2.81
CA PHE A 141 -10.71 -9.08 3.60
C PHE A 141 -9.74 -9.72 4.61
N PHE A 142 -10.21 -10.67 5.43
CA PHE A 142 -9.35 -11.33 6.41
C PHE A 142 -8.38 -12.34 5.77
N LEU A 143 -8.79 -13.06 4.73
CA LEU A 143 -7.89 -13.96 4.00
C LEU A 143 -6.73 -13.22 3.35
N ASP A 144 -6.95 -12.03 2.81
CA ASP A 144 -5.87 -11.24 2.22
C ASP A 144 -4.89 -10.74 3.28
N LYS A 145 -5.38 -10.35 4.47
CA LYS A 145 -4.49 -10.02 5.59
C LYS A 145 -3.59 -11.19 5.98
N LEU A 146 -4.17 -12.39 6.12
CA LEU A 146 -3.41 -13.60 6.43
C LEU A 146 -2.39 -13.94 5.33
N LYS A 147 -2.78 -13.85 4.05
CA LYS A 147 -1.86 -14.01 2.92
C LYS A 147 -0.73 -12.97 2.96
N GLY A 148 -1.06 -11.73 3.28
CA GLY A 148 -0.11 -10.63 3.45
C GLY A 148 0.89 -10.90 4.56
N TRP A 149 0.44 -11.36 5.73
CA TRP A 149 1.31 -11.75 6.84
C TRP A 149 2.21 -12.92 6.47
N ALA A 150 1.66 -13.97 5.86
CA ALA A 150 2.46 -15.13 5.43
C ALA A 150 3.52 -14.72 4.40
N MET A 151 3.14 -13.91 3.42
CA MET A 151 4.08 -13.40 2.41
C MET A 151 5.14 -12.48 3.02
N GLY A 152 4.76 -11.61 3.94
CA GLY A 152 5.70 -10.73 4.67
C GLY A 152 6.67 -11.54 5.52
N ALA A 153 6.19 -12.58 6.21
CA ALA A 153 7.02 -13.47 6.99
C ALA A 153 8.02 -14.25 6.12
N VAL A 154 7.59 -14.74 4.96
CA VAL A 154 8.49 -15.47 4.04
C VAL A 154 9.46 -14.52 3.36
N ILE A 155 8.97 -13.55 2.59
CA ILE A 155 9.81 -12.68 1.76
C ILE A 155 10.58 -11.68 2.63
N GLY A 156 9.87 -10.97 3.49
CA GLY A 156 10.46 -9.99 4.40
C GLY A 156 11.35 -10.65 5.44
N GLY A 157 10.96 -11.82 5.97
CA GLY A 157 11.78 -12.56 6.92
C GLY A 157 13.08 -13.10 6.29
N ILE A 158 13.04 -13.63 5.06
CA ILE A 158 14.26 -14.04 4.34
C ILE A 158 15.19 -12.83 4.14
N LEU A 159 14.64 -11.70 3.66
CA LEU A 159 15.43 -10.50 3.40
C LEU A 159 16.04 -9.93 4.69
N LEU A 160 15.25 -9.81 5.75
CA LEU A 160 15.72 -9.34 7.05
C LEU A 160 16.79 -10.27 7.62
N SER A 161 16.59 -11.59 7.54
CA SER A 161 17.59 -12.57 7.98
C SER A 161 18.91 -12.40 7.25
N ALA A 162 18.87 -12.20 5.94
CA ALA A 162 20.08 -11.97 5.14
C ALA A 162 20.78 -10.65 5.53
N ILE A 163 20.02 -9.58 5.78
CA ILE A 163 20.59 -8.30 6.23
C ILE A 163 21.29 -8.45 7.58
N ILE A 164 20.65 -9.10 8.57
CA ILE A 164 21.26 -9.34 9.89
C ILE A 164 22.47 -10.26 9.76
N TRP A 165 22.41 -11.28 8.90
CA TRP A 165 23.55 -12.15 8.64
C TRP A 165 24.75 -11.39 8.04
N PHE A 166 24.53 -10.49 7.08
CA PHE A 166 25.60 -9.63 6.56
C PHE A 166 26.15 -8.69 7.63
N TYR A 167 25.28 -8.12 8.47
CA TYR A 167 25.67 -7.27 9.59
C TYR A 167 26.63 -8.00 10.54
N GLN A 168 26.33 -9.26 10.88
CA GLN A 168 27.19 -10.08 11.74
C GLN A 168 28.47 -10.55 11.06
N SER A 169 28.43 -10.83 9.74
CA SER A 169 29.51 -11.55 9.05
C SER A 169 30.56 -10.65 8.39
N THR A 170 30.21 -9.41 8.04
CA THR A 170 31.03 -8.57 7.15
C THR A 170 31.54 -7.27 7.81
N GLY A 171 31.26 -7.10 9.11
CA GLY A 171 31.75 -5.99 9.91
C GLY A 171 31.39 -4.63 9.30
N LYS A 172 32.37 -3.74 9.15
CA LYS A 172 32.16 -2.36 8.65
C LYS A 172 31.58 -2.29 7.23
N ASN A 173 31.73 -3.34 6.42
CA ASN A 173 31.28 -3.37 5.04
C ASN A 173 29.85 -3.90 4.86
N PHE A 174 29.14 -4.25 5.94
CA PHE A 174 27.80 -4.85 5.86
C PHE A 174 26.81 -4.06 5.04
N TRP A 175 26.90 -2.73 5.10
CA TRP A 175 25.98 -1.85 4.41
C TRP A 175 26.08 -2.00 2.88
N LEU A 176 27.25 -2.34 2.33
CA LEU A 176 27.43 -2.62 0.89
C LEU A 176 26.70 -3.89 0.48
N TYR A 177 26.80 -4.94 1.30
CA TYR A 177 26.11 -6.21 1.04
C TYR A 177 24.60 -6.09 1.24
N ALA A 178 24.16 -5.42 2.31
CA ALA A 178 22.75 -5.12 2.56
C ALA A 178 22.16 -4.26 1.42
N TRP A 179 22.89 -3.24 0.98
CA TRP A 179 22.50 -2.43 -0.18
C TRP A 179 22.41 -3.26 -1.46
N GLY A 180 23.40 -4.13 -1.72
CA GLY A 180 23.42 -5.01 -2.89
C GLY A 180 22.23 -5.98 -2.91
N ILE A 181 21.94 -6.67 -1.82
CA ILE A 181 20.80 -7.60 -1.76
C ILE A 181 19.47 -6.88 -1.85
N ILE A 182 19.30 -5.71 -1.20
CA ILE A 182 18.09 -4.89 -1.34
C ILE A 182 17.93 -4.44 -2.78
N THR A 183 19.01 -3.99 -3.45
CA THR A 183 18.97 -3.55 -4.85
C THR A 183 18.54 -4.68 -5.78
N VAL A 184 19.17 -5.85 -5.65
CA VAL A 184 18.81 -7.03 -6.44
C VAL A 184 17.36 -7.43 -6.17
N PHE A 185 16.95 -7.47 -4.91
CA PHE A 185 15.57 -7.78 -4.52
C PHE A 185 14.58 -6.78 -5.12
N THR A 186 14.83 -5.47 -5.04
CA THR A 186 13.97 -4.43 -5.60
C THR A 186 13.85 -4.54 -7.12
N ILE A 187 14.93 -4.85 -7.83
CA ILE A 187 14.93 -5.08 -9.28
C ILE A 187 14.08 -6.31 -9.60
N LEU A 188 14.29 -7.42 -8.90
CA LEU A 188 13.51 -8.66 -9.08
C LEU A 188 12.02 -8.44 -8.79
N MET A 189 11.70 -7.72 -7.72
CA MET A 189 10.32 -7.39 -7.40
C MET A 189 9.70 -6.48 -8.45
N ASN A 190 10.40 -5.45 -8.94
CA ASN A 190 9.89 -4.64 -10.06
C ASN A 190 9.60 -5.48 -11.31
N LEU A 191 10.45 -6.46 -11.59
CA LEU A 191 10.33 -7.31 -12.76
C LEU A 191 9.19 -8.34 -12.62
N PHE A 192 9.05 -8.95 -11.45
CA PHE A 192 8.22 -10.13 -11.26
C PHE A 192 7.01 -9.95 -10.35
N TYR A 193 6.82 -8.80 -9.70
CA TYR A 193 5.71 -8.58 -8.76
C TYR A 193 4.35 -8.84 -9.39
N ALA A 194 4.08 -8.29 -10.59
CA ALA A 194 2.82 -8.50 -11.30
C ALA A 194 2.58 -9.96 -11.70
N ARG A 195 3.66 -10.73 -11.90
CA ARG A 195 3.62 -12.14 -12.32
C ARG A 195 3.54 -13.12 -11.15
N LEU A 196 4.23 -12.84 -10.05
CA LEU A 196 4.38 -13.77 -8.92
C LEU A 196 3.50 -13.40 -7.72
N ILE A 197 3.39 -12.11 -7.41
CA ILE A 197 2.72 -11.66 -6.19
C ILE A 197 1.24 -11.36 -6.43
N VAL A 198 0.93 -10.58 -7.47
CA VAL A 198 -0.47 -10.17 -7.72
C VAL A 198 -1.42 -11.37 -7.91
N PRO A 199 -1.03 -12.48 -8.59
CA PRO A 199 -1.89 -13.66 -8.73
C PRO A 199 -2.29 -14.34 -7.41
N LEU A 200 -1.57 -14.11 -6.31
CA LEU A 200 -1.93 -14.64 -4.98
C LEU A 200 -3.20 -13.98 -4.43
N PHE A 201 -3.53 -12.76 -4.89
CA PHE A 201 -4.63 -11.95 -4.38
C PHE A 201 -5.78 -11.82 -5.38
N ASN A 202 -5.46 -11.72 -6.66
CA ASN A 202 -6.38 -11.41 -7.75
C ASN A 202 -6.13 -12.33 -8.94
N LYS A 203 -7.19 -12.75 -9.64
CA LYS A 203 -7.07 -13.52 -10.86
C LYS A 203 -6.59 -12.59 -11.98
N GLN A 204 -5.57 -13.03 -12.71
CA GLN A 204 -5.16 -12.39 -13.96
C GLN A 204 -5.36 -13.36 -15.11
N THR A 205 -6.01 -12.90 -16.17
CA THR A 205 -6.21 -13.64 -17.42
C THR A 205 -5.71 -12.82 -18.59
N PRO A 206 -5.18 -13.42 -19.67
CA PRO A 206 -4.89 -12.70 -20.89
C PRO A 206 -6.13 -11.94 -21.39
N LEU A 207 -5.93 -10.77 -21.98
CA LEU A 207 -7.02 -10.07 -22.67
C LEU A 207 -7.44 -10.89 -23.90
N GLU A 208 -8.75 -11.13 -24.01
CA GLU A 208 -9.33 -11.87 -25.12
C GLU A 208 -9.05 -11.19 -26.46
N GLU A 209 -8.99 -11.99 -27.53
CA GLU A 209 -8.87 -11.45 -28.88
C GLU A 209 -10.12 -10.63 -29.23
N GLY A 210 -9.92 -9.44 -29.80
CA GLY A 210 -11.02 -8.52 -30.09
C GLY A 210 -10.55 -7.16 -30.56
N SER A 211 -11.50 -6.25 -30.72
CA SER A 211 -11.25 -4.88 -31.17
C SER A 211 -10.38 -4.10 -30.18
N LEU A 212 -10.70 -4.10 -28.89
CA LEU A 212 -9.86 -3.45 -27.86
C LEU A 212 -8.40 -3.90 -27.92
N ARG A 213 -8.17 -5.22 -27.97
CA ARG A 213 -6.82 -5.78 -28.05
C ARG A 213 -6.08 -5.31 -29.29
N SER A 214 -6.74 -5.40 -30.44
CA SER A 214 -6.18 -4.97 -31.74
C SER A 214 -5.82 -3.48 -31.74
N GLN A 215 -6.67 -2.63 -31.14
CA GLN A 215 -6.43 -1.20 -31.02
C GLN A 215 -5.22 -0.90 -30.12
N ILE A 216 -5.10 -1.59 -28.98
CA ILE A 216 -3.97 -1.46 -28.07
C ILE A 216 -2.67 -1.88 -28.76
N GLU A 217 -2.65 -3.03 -29.45
CA GLU A 217 -1.47 -3.52 -30.17
C GLU A 217 -1.05 -2.58 -31.30
N THR A 218 -2.02 -2.06 -32.06
CA THR A 218 -1.78 -1.09 -33.14
C THR A 218 -1.18 0.21 -32.58
N TYR A 219 -1.73 0.72 -31.47
CA TYR A 219 -1.20 1.92 -30.82
C TYR A 219 0.20 1.68 -30.28
N ALA A 220 0.43 0.54 -29.63
CA ALA A 220 1.73 0.15 -29.10
C ALA A 220 2.81 0.09 -30.20
N LEU A 221 2.49 -0.52 -31.35
CA LEU A 221 3.37 -0.54 -32.52
C LEU A 221 3.67 0.87 -33.04
N LYS A 222 2.64 1.74 -33.13
CA LYS A 222 2.79 3.13 -33.59
C LYS A 222 3.76 3.94 -32.73
N VAL A 223 3.78 3.71 -31.41
CA VAL A 223 4.67 4.41 -30.48
C VAL A 223 5.99 3.66 -30.20
N GLY A 224 6.25 2.56 -30.91
CA GLY A 224 7.47 1.76 -30.75
C GLY A 224 7.53 0.97 -29.44
N PHE A 225 6.38 0.70 -28.82
CA PHE A 225 6.27 -0.08 -27.60
C PHE A 225 6.00 -1.56 -27.92
N THR A 226 6.97 -2.42 -27.63
CA THR A 226 6.80 -3.88 -27.74
C THR A 226 5.86 -4.39 -26.65
N LEU A 227 4.68 -4.86 -27.04
CA LEU A 227 3.62 -5.31 -26.13
C LEU A 227 3.24 -6.75 -26.42
N ASP A 228 3.79 -7.69 -25.65
CA ASP A 228 3.52 -9.13 -25.84
C ASP A 228 2.50 -9.67 -24.82
N LYS A 229 2.17 -8.88 -23.79
CA LYS A 229 1.50 -9.34 -22.56
C LYS A 229 0.45 -8.33 -22.12
N ILE A 230 -0.80 -8.53 -22.55
CA ILE A 230 -1.95 -7.75 -22.10
C ILE A 230 -2.83 -8.65 -21.24
N PHE A 231 -3.09 -8.23 -20.00
CA PHE A 231 -3.85 -8.98 -19.02
C PHE A 231 -5.04 -8.16 -18.50
N VAL A 232 -6.08 -8.88 -18.09
CA VAL A 232 -7.20 -8.36 -17.33
C VAL A 232 -7.10 -8.88 -15.90
N ILE A 233 -7.25 -7.99 -14.92
CA ILE A 233 -7.31 -8.32 -13.50
C ILE A 233 -8.76 -8.20 -13.00
N ASP A 234 -9.19 -9.13 -12.14
CA ASP A 234 -10.52 -9.15 -11.51
C ASP A 234 -10.69 -8.07 -10.42
N GLY A 235 -10.44 -6.81 -10.77
CA GLY A 235 -10.58 -5.65 -9.88
C GLY A 235 -11.97 -5.52 -9.26
N SER A 236 -13.01 -5.95 -10.00
CA SER A 236 -14.41 -5.98 -9.56
C SER A 236 -14.66 -6.84 -8.32
N LYS A 237 -13.77 -7.80 -8.02
CA LYS A 237 -13.79 -8.56 -6.75
C LYS A 237 -13.56 -7.67 -5.53
N ARG A 238 -12.93 -6.52 -5.73
CA ARG A 238 -12.48 -5.60 -4.67
C ARG A 238 -13.33 -4.34 -4.63
N SER A 239 -13.49 -3.72 -5.78
CA SER A 239 -14.13 -2.42 -5.90
C SER A 239 -14.70 -2.20 -7.30
N THR A 240 -15.63 -1.25 -7.42
CA THR A 240 -16.10 -0.74 -8.73
C THR A 240 -15.14 0.25 -9.39
N LYS A 241 -14.04 0.61 -8.73
CA LYS A 241 -13.08 1.59 -9.27
C LYS A 241 -12.35 1.04 -10.49
N ALA A 242 -12.27 1.84 -11.54
CA ALA A 242 -11.51 1.56 -12.75
C ALA A 242 -10.03 1.92 -12.58
N ASN A 243 -9.13 1.11 -13.15
CA ASN A 243 -7.70 1.41 -13.20
C ASN A 243 -7.01 0.60 -14.32
N ALA A 244 -5.82 1.04 -14.71
CA ALA A 244 -4.90 0.32 -15.57
C ALA A 244 -3.47 0.63 -15.14
N TYR A 245 -2.56 -0.32 -15.31
CA TYR A 245 -1.15 -0.09 -15.02
C TYR A 245 -0.24 -0.87 -15.96
N PHE A 246 0.99 -0.37 -16.02
CA PHE A 246 2.11 -1.01 -16.72
C PHE A 246 3.10 -1.51 -15.67
N SER A 247 3.72 -2.66 -15.92
CA SER A 247 4.71 -3.23 -15.01
C SER A 247 5.76 -4.03 -15.77
N GLY A 248 6.90 -4.28 -15.10
CA GLY A 248 8.03 -4.99 -15.67
C GLY A 248 8.88 -4.15 -16.63
N PHE A 249 10.02 -4.70 -17.01
CA PHE A 249 10.93 -4.13 -18.00
C PHE A 249 11.52 -5.25 -18.88
N GLY A 250 12.08 -4.91 -20.04
CA GLY A 250 12.57 -5.90 -21.01
C GLY A 250 11.45 -6.81 -21.54
N SER A 251 11.64 -8.12 -21.47
CA SER A 251 10.68 -9.14 -21.94
C SER A 251 9.52 -9.43 -20.97
N GLU A 252 9.54 -8.84 -19.76
CA GLU A 252 8.46 -8.98 -18.78
C GLU A 252 7.53 -7.77 -18.73
N LYS A 253 7.66 -6.83 -19.69
CA LYS A 253 6.71 -5.72 -19.86
C LYS A 253 5.29 -6.27 -19.98
N ARG A 254 4.38 -5.74 -19.17
CA ARG A 254 2.97 -6.14 -19.09
C ARG A 254 2.06 -4.93 -18.99
N VAL A 255 0.97 -4.97 -19.73
CA VAL A 255 -0.21 -4.10 -19.53
C VAL A 255 -1.24 -4.87 -18.74
N THR A 256 -1.79 -4.27 -17.69
CA THR A 256 -2.88 -4.86 -16.91
C THR A 256 -4.02 -3.88 -16.79
N LEU A 257 -5.18 -4.28 -17.32
CA LEU A 257 -6.42 -3.53 -17.29
C LEU A 257 -7.33 -4.12 -16.22
N TYR A 258 -8.03 -3.28 -15.46
CA TYR A 258 -9.07 -3.75 -14.56
C TYR A 258 -10.31 -4.10 -15.38
N ASP A 259 -10.98 -5.19 -15.02
CA ASP A 259 -12.27 -5.56 -15.60
C ASP A 259 -13.34 -4.46 -15.45
N THR A 260 -13.30 -3.69 -14.36
CA THR A 260 -14.14 -2.50 -14.16
C THR A 260 -13.87 -1.41 -15.20
N LEU A 261 -12.60 -1.17 -15.56
CA LEU A 261 -12.25 -0.18 -16.59
C LEU A 261 -12.82 -0.59 -17.96
N ILE A 262 -12.66 -1.86 -18.32
CA ILE A 262 -13.14 -2.39 -19.62
C ILE A 262 -14.67 -2.37 -19.67
N LYS A 263 -15.34 -2.58 -18.54
CA LYS A 263 -16.80 -2.59 -18.46
C LYS A 263 -17.40 -1.18 -18.49
N ASP A 264 -16.75 -0.23 -17.84
CA ASP A 264 -17.30 1.10 -17.60
C ASP A 264 -16.99 2.09 -18.74
N LEU A 265 -15.98 1.80 -19.56
CA LEU A 265 -15.58 2.64 -20.70
C LEU A 265 -15.81 1.94 -22.03
N ASN A 266 -16.22 2.70 -23.03
CA ASN A 266 -16.30 2.23 -24.41
C ASN A 266 -14.90 2.24 -25.05
N GLU A 267 -14.71 1.36 -26.03
CA GLU A 267 -13.51 1.31 -26.87
C GLU A 267 -13.34 2.54 -27.77
#